data_AF-A0A927WTI6-F1
#
_entry.id   AF-A0A927WTI6-F1
#
_cell.length_a   1.000
_cell.length_b   1.000
_cell.length_c   1.000
_cell.angle_alpha   90.00
_cell.angle_beta   90.00
_cell.angle_gamma   90.00
#
_symmetry.space_group_name_H-M   'P 1'
#
loop_
_entity.id
_entity.type
_entity.pdbx_description
1 polymer ?
#
loop_
_entity_poly.entity_id
_entity_poly.type
_entity_poly.pdbx_seq_one_letter_code
_entity_poly.pdbx_strand_id
1 'polypeptide(L)'
;MKMPLFRKKDIKKPEVINDEDLVETIHIPAQTPEVEEERTKGIETIREVTSEEEVVEVEEEDEEYEYVTPNYRLHGMLMVLGSMLLGAVIVFMACNSMLQERARKAYLDQGYVQTKNAVARSEDIAMGKTAYVNGELVVGSYVEVDTSKATATENDVLKGYTCYVNGEKITGSIPTYTAESYNGDTRDKVIPKGYYLDGTPINIAGAANLTRENIREGVTIFGVTGNYTGD
;
A
#
# COMPACT_ATOMS: atom_id res chain seq x y z
N MET A 1 22.25 -10.32 -25.66
CA MET A 1 22.93 -10.61 -24.38
C MET A 1 21.85 -10.63 -23.30
N LYS A 2 21.53 -11.81 -22.76
CA LYS A 2 20.30 -12.12 -22.01
C LYS A 2 20.71 -12.35 -20.55
N MET A 3 20.27 -11.47 -19.62
CA MET A 3 20.54 -11.61 -18.18
C MET A 3 19.44 -12.46 -17.51
N PRO A 4 19.76 -13.29 -16.49
CA PRO A 4 18.80 -14.24 -15.93
C PRO A 4 17.87 -13.63 -14.85
N LEU A 5 16.62 -14.11 -14.85
CA LEU A 5 15.57 -13.88 -13.84
C LEU A 5 15.76 -14.83 -12.65
N PHE A 6 15.73 -14.31 -11.41
CA PHE A 6 15.67 -15.13 -10.19
C PHE A 6 14.24 -15.14 -9.59
N ARG A 7 13.75 -16.35 -9.32
CA ARG A 7 12.37 -16.67 -8.89
C ARG A 7 12.30 -16.71 -7.35
N LYS A 8 11.37 -15.96 -6.75
CA LYS A 8 11.06 -16.01 -5.30
C LYS A 8 10.63 -17.42 -4.87
N LYS A 9 11.52 -18.17 -4.25
CA LYS A 9 11.20 -19.24 -3.29
C LYS A 9 12.42 -19.42 -2.38
N ASP A 10 12.16 -19.73 -1.12
CA ASP A 10 13.12 -19.97 -0.02
C ASP A 10 13.45 -18.74 0.85
N ILE A 11 12.41 -18.07 1.35
CA ILE A 11 12.48 -17.28 2.58
C ILE A 11 12.01 -18.20 3.73
N LYS A 12 12.93 -18.56 4.64
CA LYS A 12 12.57 -19.22 5.92
C LYS A 12 12.00 -18.17 6.88
N LYS A 13 10.87 -18.51 7.49
CA LYS A 13 10.09 -17.72 8.44
C LYS A 13 10.89 -17.47 9.74
N PRO A 14 10.90 -16.26 10.32
CA PRO A 14 11.51 -16.03 11.62
C PRO A 14 10.62 -16.60 12.75
N GLU A 15 11.26 -17.25 13.70
CA GLU A 15 10.67 -17.89 14.88
C GLU A 15 10.61 -16.88 16.04
N VAL A 16 9.45 -16.82 16.70
CA VAL A 16 9.15 -15.89 17.79
C VAL A 16 9.72 -16.46 19.09
N ILE A 17 10.58 -15.71 19.79
CA ILE A 17 10.99 -16.01 21.16
C ILE A 17 10.52 -14.84 22.02
N ASN A 18 9.78 -15.18 23.09
CA ASN A 18 9.04 -14.25 23.94
C ASN A 18 9.93 -13.47 24.90
N ASP A 19 9.49 -12.24 25.19
CA ASP A 19 10.06 -11.26 26.10
C ASP A 19 9.90 -11.67 27.56
N GLU A 20 10.81 -12.50 28.07
CA GLU A 20 10.96 -12.71 29.51
C GLU A 20 12.30 -13.40 29.76
N ASP A 21 13.41 -12.65 29.60
CA ASP A 21 14.57 -12.88 30.46
C ASP A 21 15.57 -11.71 30.34
N LEU A 22 15.89 -11.18 31.52
CA LEU A 22 17.02 -10.30 31.86
C LEU A 22 16.80 -8.80 31.61
N VAL A 23 15.83 -8.31 32.38
CA VAL A 23 15.78 -6.96 32.93
C VAL A 23 16.96 -6.76 33.92
N GLU A 24 17.41 -5.51 33.96
CA GLU A 24 17.88 -4.77 35.14
C GLU A 24 19.38 -4.43 35.25
N THR A 25 19.83 -3.29 34.70
CA THR A 25 19.99 -1.92 35.31
C THR A 25 21.22 -1.88 36.26
N ILE A 26 22.19 -0.95 36.19
CA ILE A 26 22.12 0.48 36.59
C ILE A 26 23.43 1.21 36.20
N HIS A 27 23.28 2.28 35.41
CA HIS A 27 23.80 3.67 35.60
C HIS A 27 25.24 3.96 36.11
N ILE A 28 26.03 4.70 35.30
CA ILE A 28 26.98 5.76 35.76
C ILE A 28 26.98 6.92 34.72
N PRO A 29 26.94 8.20 35.14
CA PRO A 29 26.69 9.37 34.27
C PRO A 29 27.95 10.04 33.66
N ALA A 30 27.70 11.08 32.86
CA ALA A 30 28.53 11.71 31.83
C ALA A 30 29.69 12.63 32.25
N GLN A 31 30.74 12.72 31.40
CA GLN A 31 31.43 13.98 31.03
C GLN A 31 32.32 13.81 29.77
N THR A 32 32.24 14.74 28.81
CA THR A 32 33.24 15.06 27.74
C THR A 32 34.38 15.95 28.30
N PRO A 33 35.53 16.21 27.63
CA PRO A 33 36.03 15.78 26.29
C PRO A 33 37.53 15.33 26.24
N GLU A 34 38.02 15.06 25.02
CA GLU A 34 39.41 15.25 24.51
C GLU A 34 40.52 14.17 24.60
N VAL A 35 41.09 13.92 23.41
CA VAL A 35 42.51 13.66 23.03
C VAL A 35 43.13 12.24 23.18
N GLU A 36 43.63 11.77 22.02
CA GLU A 36 44.79 10.90 21.68
C GLU A 36 45.14 9.69 22.57
N GLU A 37 45.19 8.47 21.98
CA GLU A 37 46.45 7.78 21.60
C GLU A 37 47.08 7.11 22.85
N GLU A 38 47.13 5.80 23.02
CA GLU A 38 48.04 4.87 22.32
C GLU A 38 47.63 3.42 22.70
N ARG A 39 47.55 2.55 21.70
CA ARG A 39 47.76 1.10 21.86
C ARG A 39 49.29 0.89 21.83
N THR A 40 49.96 0.03 22.58
CA THR A 40 49.62 -1.09 23.46
C THR A 40 50.95 -1.52 24.07
N LYS A 41 51.05 -1.71 25.39
CA LYS A 41 52.09 -2.56 26.00
C LYS A 41 51.42 -3.71 26.73
N GLY A 42 51.71 -4.92 26.27
CA GLY A 42 51.44 -6.16 26.97
C GLY A 42 52.75 -6.85 27.29
N ILE A 43 52.86 -7.24 28.57
CA ILE A 43 53.71 -8.30 29.12
C ILE A 43 55.06 -7.83 29.70
N GLU A 44 54.97 -7.36 30.94
CA GLU A 44 56.01 -7.48 31.98
C GLU A 44 55.72 -8.73 32.81
N THR A 45 56.76 -9.43 33.29
CA THR A 45 56.84 -10.18 34.57
C THR A 45 58.19 -10.95 34.59
N ILE A 46 59.08 -11.01 35.59
CA ILE A 46 59.32 -10.43 36.94
C ILE A 46 60.79 -10.81 37.33
N ARG A 47 61.42 -10.02 38.22
CA ARG A 47 62.65 -10.28 39.05
C ARG A 47 64.00 -10.21 38.31
N GLU A 48 65.07 -9.61 38.83
CA GLU A 48 65.54 -9.48 40.22
C GLU A 48 66.51 -8.28 40.31
N VAL A 49 66.47 -7.51 41.39
CA VAL A 49 67.43 -6.43 41.68
C VAL A 49 68.45 -7.01 42.64
N THR A 50 69.75 -7.03 42.29
CA THR A 50 70.86 -6.40 43.05
C THR A 50 72.24 -6.76 42.50
N SER A 51 73.08 -5.71 42.42
CA SER A 51 74.53 -5.66 42.68
C SER A 51 75.49 -6.51 41.85
N GLU A 52 76.25 -5.89 40.94
CA GLU A 52 77.67 -5.51 41.10
C GLU A 52 78.23 -4.99 39.75
N GLU A 53 79.30 -4.22 39.85
CA GLU A 53 79.96 -3.46 38.78
C GLU A 53 80.37 -4.30 37.57
N GLU A 54 80.12 -3.78 36.36
CA GLU A 54 81.11 -3.84 35.29
C GLU A 54 80.92 -2.62 34.38
N VAL A 55 81.89 -1.70 34.46
CA VAL A 55 82.04 -0.61 33.50
C VAL A 55 82.47 -1.25 32.19
N VAL A 56 81.49 -1.61 31.35
CA VAL A 56 81.75 -1.93 29.96
C VAL A 56 81.79 -0.60 29.22
N GLU A 57 82.99 -0.13 28.92
CA GLU A 57 83.22 0.86 27.89
C GLU A 57 82.68 0.27 26.57
N VAL A 58 81.42 0.58 26.24
CA VAL A 58 80.94 0.43 24.87
C VAL A 58 81.39 1.70 24.19
N GLU A 59 82.44 1.60 23.37
CA GLU A 59 82.74 2.60 22.37
C GLU A 59 81.42 2.84 21.63
N GLU A 60 80.88 4.07 21.70
CA GLU A 60 79.84 4.49 20.76
C GLU A 60 80.54 4.52 19.39
N GLU A 61 80.59 3.37 18.72
CA GLU A 61 80.64 3.39 17.27
C GLU A 61 79.39 4.15 16.87
N ASP A 62 79.60 5.40 16.46
CA ASP A 62 78.67 6.18 15.67
C ASP A 62 78.35 5.37 14.40
N GLU A 63 77.55 4.31 14.53
CA GLU A 63 76.75 3.83 13.41
C GLU A 63 75.69 4.91 13.19
N GLU A 64 76.13 5.98 12.52
CA GLU A 64 75.29 6.96 11.87
C GLU A 64 74.30 6.14 11.04
N TYR A 65 73.06 6.01 11.53
CA TYR A 65 71.99 5.41 10.76
C TYR A 65 71.86 6.22 9.48
N GLU A 66 72.50 5.76 8.42
CA GLU A 66 72.27 6.28 7.08
C GLU A 66 70.79 5.99 6.84
N TYR A 67 69.95 7.02 6.95
CA TYR A 67 68.60 6.95 6.42
C TYR A 67 68.78 6.61 4.95
N VAL A 68 68.72 5.33 4.61
CA VAL A 68 68.43 4.93 3.24
C VAL A 68 67.11 5.64 3.01
N THR A 69 67.14 6.58 2.08
CA THR A 69 65.98 7.39 1.74
C THR A 69 65.35 6.77 0.50
N PRO A 70 64.84 5.51 0.51
CA PRO A 70 64.29 4.94 -0.69
C PRO A 70 63.01 5.69 -0.98
N ASN A 71 63.05 6.49 -2.05
CA ASN A 71 61.89 6.96 -2.77
C ASN A 71 61.00 8.00 -2.06
N TYR A 72 61.48 8.79 -1.09
CA TYR A 72 60.73 9.94 -0.53
C TYR A 72 60.25 10.90 -1.64
N ARG A 73 61.07 11.09 -2.69
CA ARG A 73 60.70 11.87 -3.87
C ARG A 73 59.53 11.25 -4.62
N LEU A 74 59.50 9.92 -4.75
CA LEU A 74 58.41 9.19 -5.40
C LEU A 74 57.12 9.25 -4.56
N HIS A 75 57.21 9.02 -3.24
CA HIS A 75 56.06 9.08 -2.33
C HIS A 75 55.50 10.51 -2.23
N GLY A 76 56.37 11.53 -2.18
CA GLY A 76 55.96 12.93 -2.23
C GLY A 76 55.27 13.29 -3.54
N MET A 77 55.81 12.85 -4.68
CA MET A 77 55.14 13.01 -5.99
C MET A 77 53.80 12.25 -6.04
N LEU A 78 53.72 11.06 -5.45
CA LEU A 78 52.48 10.25 -5.39
C LEU A 78 51.39 10.94 -4.56
N MET A 79 51.75 11.54 -3.42
CA MET A 79 50.85 12.30 -2.55
C MET A 79 50.30 13.54 -3.25
N VAL A 80 51.15 14.28 -3.97
CA VAL A 80 50.73 15.47 -4.74
C VAL A 80 49.82 15.07 -5.90
N LEU A 81 50.16 14.02 -6.64
CA LEU A 81 49.31 13.51 -7.72
C LEU A 81 47.97 12.98 -7.17
N GLY A 82 47.98 12.30 -6.03
CA GLY A 82 46.79 11.82 -5.34
C GLY A 82 45.87 12.93 -4.88
N SER A 83 46.41 14.02 -4.31
CA SER A 83 45.61 15.16 -3.87
C SER A 83 45.05 15.96 -5.05
N MET A 84 45.80 16.12 -6.14
CA MET A 84 45.30 16.72 -7.38
C MET A 84 44.17 15.90 -8.01
N LEU A 85 44.30 14.56 -8.05
CA LEU A 85 43.25 13.67 -8.54
C LEU A 85 42.00 13.73 -7.65
N LEU A 86 42.17 13.69 -6.33
CA LEU A 86 41.06 13.81 -5.38
C LEU A 86 40.34 15.16 -5.54
N GLY A 87 41.10 16.25 -5.69
CA GLY A 87 40.56 17.57 -5.98
C GLY A 87 39.78 17.61 -7.30
N ALA A 88 40.30 17.01 -8.37
CA ALA A 88 39.62 16.92 -9.65
C ALA A 88 38.30 16.13 -9.57
N VAL A 89 38.28 15.02 -8.82
CA VAL A 89 37.07 14.21 -8.60
C VAL A 89 36.01 14.99 -7.80
N ILE A 90 36.40 15.69 -6.75
CA ILE A 90 35.49 16.53 -5.95
C ILE A 90 34.89 17.64 -6.81
N VAL A 91 35.72 18.33 -7.59
CA VAL A 91 35.27 19.38 -8.53
C VAL A 91 34.32 18.79 -9.58
N PHE A 92 34.64 17.61 -10.13
CA PHE A 92 33.77 16.93 -11.09
C PHE A 92 32.42 16.57 -10.49
N MET A 93 32.38 16.00 -9.28
CA MET A 93 31.12 15.68 -8.60
C MET A 93 30.30 16.93 -8.29
N ALA A 94 30.94 17.99 -7.78
CA ALA A 94 30.28 19.26 -7.49
C ALA A 94 29.74 19.92 -8.77
N CYS A 95 30.54 19.93 -9.84
CA CYS A 95 30.15 20.47 -11.13
C CYS A 95 29.00 19.68 -11.75
N ASN A 96 29.06 18.35 -11.70
CA ASN A 96 27.97 17.48 -12.18
C ASN A 96 26.68 17.75 -11.41
N SER A 97 26.72 17.82 -10.07
CA SER A 97 25.55 18.13 -9.26
C SER A 97 24.94 19.50 -9.60
N MET A 98 25.78 20.54 -9.67
CA MET A 98 25.34 21.90 -10.03
C MET A 98 24.75 21.97 -11.44
N LEU A 99 25.34 21.27 -12.41
CA LEU A 99 24.83 21.21 -13.79
C LEU A 99 23.47 20.51 -13.85
N GLN A 100 23.28 19.40 -13.12
CA GLN A 100 22.00 18.69 -13.06
C GLN A 100 20.90 19.58 -12.48
N GLU A 101 21.20 20.35 -11.43
CA GLU A 101 20.22 21.23 -10.79
C GLU A 101 19.87 22.46 -11.64
N ARG A 102 20.87 23.08 -12.29
CA ARG A 102 20.65 24.17 -13.25
C ARG A 102 19.86 23.70 -14.47
N ALA A 103 20.19 22.54 -15.01
CA ALA A 103 19.46 21.92 -16.10
C ALA A 103 18.00 21.66 -15.69
N ARG A 104 17.78 20.99 -14.55
CA ARG A 104 16.44 20.73 -14.00
C ARG A 104 15.62 22.01 -13.88
N LYS A 105 16.20 23.08 -13.33
CA LYS A 105 15.52 24.36 -13.16
C LYS A 105 15.14 24.98 -14.51
N ALA A 106 16.03 24.93 -15.50
CA ALA A 106 15.73 25.42 -16.85
C ALA A 106 14.60 24.64 -17.53
N TYR A 107 14.58 23.30 -17.39
CA TYR A 107 13.49 22.47 -17.91
C TYR A 107 12.16 22.79 -17.22
N LEU A 108 12.16 22.96 -15.89
CA LEU A 108 10.95 23.30 -15.14
C LEU A 108 10.40 24.68 -15.49
N ASP A 109 11.28 25.67 -15.69
CA ASP A 109 10.92 27.05 -16.10
C ASP A 109 10.30 27.10 -17.52
N GLN A 110 10.75 26.21 -18.40
CA GLN A 110 10.15 26.00 -19.73
C GLN A 110 8.84 25.18 -19.70
N GLY A 111 8.35 24.82 -18.52
CA GLY A 111 7.08 24.11 -18.35
C GLY A 111 7.18 22.57 -18.43
N TYR A 112 8.39 21.99 -18.47
CA TYR A 112 8.55 20.54 -18.40
C TYR A 112 8.38 20.04 -16.97
N VAL A 113 7.48 19.08 -16.76
CA VAL A 113 7.24 18.43 -15.47
C VAL A 113 7.95 17.09 -15.36
N GLN A 114 8.57 16.83 -14.21
CA GLN A 114 9.18 15.52 -13.94
C GLN A 114 8.11 14.53 -13.49
N THR A 115 7.87 13.51 -14.31
CA THR A 115 6.88 12.46 -14.02
C THR A 115 7.49 11.19 -13.43
N LYS A 116 8.80 11.18 -13.11
CA LYS A 116 9.57 9.99 -12.69
C LYS A 116 9.09 9.32 -11.38
N ASN A 117 8.26 10.02 -10.62
CA ASN A 117 7.63 9.51 -9.40
C ASN A 117 6.10 9.55 -9.49
N ALA A 118 5.54 9.75 -10.68
CA ALA A 118 4.10 9.68 -10.87
C ALA A 118 3.66 8.20 -10.72
N VAL A 119 2.64 7.98 -9.89
CA VAL A 119 2.15 6.64 -9.53
C VAL A 119 0.74 6.36 -10.04
N ALA A 120 0.13 7.31 -10.74
CA ALA A 120 -1.20 7.16 -11.32
C ALA A 120 -1.23 6.03 -12.35
N ARG A 121 -2.27 5.19 -12.28
CA ARG A 121 -2.58 4.16 -13.28
C ARG A 121 -3.66 4.68 -14.22
N SER A 122 -3.96 3.94 -15.29
CA SER A 122 -5.10 4.25 -16.15
C SER A 122 -6.42 4.29 -15.37
N GLU A 123 -6.53 3.46 -14.32
CA GLU A 123 -7.68 3.38 -13.40
C GLU A 123 -7.87 4.63 -12.53
N ASP A 124 -6.85 5.49 -12.40
CA ASP A 124 -6.92 6.74 -11.62
C ASP A 124 -7.24 7.94 -12.51
N ILE A 125 -7.25 7.76 -13.84
CA ILE A 125 -7.39 8.83 -14.82
C ILE A 125 -8.72 8.65 -15.54
N ALA A 126 -9.53 9.72 -15.56
CA ALA A 126 -10.84 9.72 -16.20
C ALA A 126 -10.79 9.23 -17.66
N MET A 127 -11.78 8.44 -18.06
CA MET A 127 -11.88 7.85 -19.39
C MET A 127 -11.78 8.91 -20.49
N GLY A 128 -10.91 8.65 -21.48
CA GLY A 128 -10.66 9.57 -22.58
C GLY A 128 -9.72 10.75 -22.24
N LYS A 129 -9.27 10.88 -20.99
CA LYS A 129 -8.18 11.80 -20.62
C LYS A 129 -6.84 11.09 -20.71
N THR A 130 -5.77 11.87 -20.85
CA THR A 130 -4.40 11.37 -20.95
C THR A 130 -3.50 12.09 -19.97
N ALA A 131 -2.53 11.39 -19.40
CA ALA A 131 -1.48 11.96 -18.56
C ALA A 131 -0.13 11.28 -18.84
N TYR A 132 0.97 11.98 -18.60
CA TYR A 132 2.30 11.37 -18.63
C TYR A 132 2.66 10.84 -17.23
N VAL A 133 3.01 9.56 -17.15
CA VAL A 133 3.40 8.88 -15.91
C VAL A 133 4.73 8.18 -16.17
N ASN A 134 5.78 8.48 -15.39
CA ASN A 134 7.12 7.92 -15.58
C ASN A 134 7.70 8.04 -17.01
N GLY A 135 7.26 9.03 -17.79
CA GLY A 135 7.73 9.27 -19.17
C GLY A 135 6.88 8.58 -20.23
N GLU A 136 5.86 7.82 -19.85
CA GLU A 136 4.93 7.15 -20.75
C GLU A 136 3.58 7.88 -20.78
N LEU A 137 2.95 7.93 -21.96
CA LEU A 137 1.60 8.45 -22.11
C LEU A 137 0.60 7.38 -21.66
N VAL A 138 -0.16 7.68 -20.60
CA VAL A 138 -1.21 6.82 -20.07
C VAL A 138 -2.57 7.38 -20.48
N VAL A 139 -3.40 6.53 -21.06
CA VAL A 139 -4.80 6.84 -21.36
C VAL A 139 -5.67 6.36 -20.21
N GLY A 140 -6.56 7.23 -19.73
CA GLY A 140 -7.46 6.93 -18.63
C GLY A 140 -8.54 5.92 -18.99
N SER A 141 -8.84 5.05 -18.04
CA SER A 141 -9.89 4.04 -18.08
C SER A 141 -10.89 4.18 -16.91
N TYR A 142 -10.72 5.18 -16.05
CA TYR A 142 -11.64 5.41 -14.93
C TYR A 142 -12.98 5.92 -15.44
N VAL A 143 -14.05 5.21 -15.11
CA VAL A 143 -15.43 5.65 -15.35
C VAL A 143 -16.05 5.96 -14.00
N GLU A 144 -16.37 7.22 -13.80
CA GLU A 144 -17.11 7.66 -12.62
C GLU A 144 -18.58 7.24 -12.75
N VAL A 145 -19.14 6.67 -11.68
CA VAL A 145 -20.57 6.39 -11.59
C VAL A 145 -21.21 7.49 -10.74
N ASP A 146 -21.88 8.43 -11.39
CA ASP A 146 -22.64 9.47 -10.69
C ASP A 146 -23.92 8.87 -10.08
N THR A 147 -23.93 8.78 -8.75
CA THR A 147 -25.09 8.31 -7.97
C THR A 147 -25.84 9.45 -7.27
N SER A 148 -25.49 10.71 -7.52
CA SER A 148 -26.08 11.88 -6.84
C SER A 148 -27.57 12.08 -7.13
N LYS A 149 -28.05 11.56 -8.27
CA LYS A 149 -29.47 11.59 -8.68
C LYS A 149 -30.20 10.28 -8.45
N ALA A 150 -29.54 9.28 -7.85
CA ALA A 150 -30.23 8.06 -7.47
C ALA A 150 -31.21 8.36 -6.34
N THR A 151 -32.44 7.83 -6.44
CA THR A 151 -33.53 8.08 -5.47
C THR A 151 -34.01 6.81 -4.80
N ALA A 152 -33.35 5.68 -5.04
CA ALA A 152 -33.74 4.40 -4.45
C ALA A 152 -33.55 4.45 -2.93
N THR A 153 -34.48 3.84 -2.21
CA THR A 153 -34.40 3.58 -0.78
C THR A 153 -34.26 2.09 -0.52
N GLU A 154 -34.03 1.68 0.73
CA GLU A 154 -34.02 0.25 1.09
C GLU A 154 -35.32 -0.45 0.66
N ASN A 155 -36.46 0.26 0.72
CA ASN A 155 -37.78 -0.24 0.34
C ASN A 155 -38.01 -0.31 -1.18
N ASP A 156 -37.02 0.08 -1.99
CA ASP A 156 -37.04 -0.01 -3.45
C ASP A 156 -36.10 -1.12 -3.98
N VAL A 157 -35.34 -1.78 -3.10
CA VAL A 157 -34.35 -2.80 -3.46
C VAL A 157 -34.70 -4.15 -2.81
N LEU A 158 -34.57 -5.24 -3.57
CA LEU A 158 -34.86 -6.59 -3.10
C LEU A 158 -33.94 -7.01 -1.95
N LYS A 159 -34.48 -7.69 -0.94
CA LYS A 159 -33.69 -8.20 0.18
C LYS A 159 -32.54 -9.08 -0.30
N GLY A 160 -31.34 -8.81 0.21
CA GLY A 160 -30.10 -9.48 -0.19
C GLY A 160 -29.37 -8.82 -1.36
N TYR A 161 -29.98 -7.85 -2.04
CA TYR A 161 -29.33 -7.02 -3.05
C TYR A 161 -28.91 -5.68 -2.47
N THR A 162 -27.89 -5.07 -3.08
CA THR A 162 -27.34 -3.79 -2.65
C THR A 162 -27.16 -2.87 -3.85
N CYS A 163 -27.32 -1.57 -3.66
CA CYS A 163 -26.96 -0.56 -4.65
C CYS A 163 -26.33 0.66 -3.98
N TYR A 164 -25.86 1.61 -4.79
CA TYR A 164 -25.27 2.86 -4.29
C TYR A 164 -26.18 4.04 -4.63
N VAL A 165 -26.43 4.88 -3.62
CA VAL A 165 -27.25 6.09 -3.72
C VAL A 165 -26.49 7.23 -3.05
N ASN A 166 -26.24 8.31 -3.78
CA ASN A 166 -25.44 9.45 -3.28
C ASN A 166 -24.10 9.04 -2.65
N GLY A 167 -23.40 8.07 -3.26
CA GLY A 167 -22.13 7.53 -2.76
C GLY A 167 -22.24 6.54 -1.59
N GLU A 168 -23.43 6.36 -1.02
CA GLU A 168 -23.66 5.44 0.10
C GLU A 168 -24.22 4.09 -0.37
N LYS A 169 -23.71 3.01 0.21
CA LYS A 169 -24.21 1.66 -0.06
C LYS A 169 -25.50 1.43 0.74
N ILE A 170 -26.59 1.15 0.04
CA ILE A 170 -27.86 0.74 0.64
C ILE A 170 -28.10 -0.75 0.43
N THR A 171 -28.77 -1.39 1.41
CA THR A 171 -29.17 -2.81 1.34
C THR A 171 -30.68 -2.89 1.23
N GLY A 172 -31.18 -3.72 0.32
CA GLY A 172 -32.62 -3.87 0.11
C GLY A 172 -33.35 -4.49 1.28
N SER A 173 -34.57 -4.02 1.52
CA SER A 173 -35.48 -4.50 2.57
C SER A 173 -36.73 -5.21 2.02
N ILE A 174 -37.02 -5.09 0.71
CA ILE A 174 -38.20 -5.70 0.07
C ILE A 174 -38.13 -7.22 0.27
N PRO A 175 -39.08 -7.82 1.00
CA PRO A 175 -39.18 -9.28 1.08
C PRO A 175 -39.70 -9.86 -0.25
N THR A 176 -39.14 -11.00 -0.66
CA THR A 176 -39.73 -11.82 -1.73
C THR A 176 -40.97 -12.53 -1.19
N TYR A 177 -42.04 -12.54 -1.98
CA TYR A 177 -43.19 -13.43 -1.73
C TYR A 177 -43.15 -14.57 -2.74
N THR A 178 -42.92 -15.80 -2.25
CA THR A 178 -43.07 -16.98 -3.10
C THR A 178 -44.56 -17.27 -3.26
N ALA A 179 -45.03 -17.37 -4.50
CA ALA A 179 -46.45 -17.51 -4.81
C ALA A 179 -47.10 -18.71 -4.08
N GLU A 180 -48.00 -18.41 -3.16
CA GLU A 180 -49.09 -19.29 -2.78
C GLU A 180 -50.32 -18.84 -3.58
N SER A 181 -51.09 -19.79 -4.12
CA SER A 181 -52.34 -19.48 -4.84
C SER A 181 -53.24 -18.60 -3.97
N TYR A 182 -53.59 -17.41 -4.46
CA TYR A 182 -54.57 -16.55 -3.80
C TYR A 182 -55.97 -17.09 -4.07
N ASN A 183 -56.48 -17.89 -3.12
CA ASN A 183 -57.90 -18.27 -3.13
C ASN A 183 -58.76 -17.07 -2.71
N GLY A 184 -59.87 -16.87 -3.41
CA GLY A 184 -60.92 -15.94 -3.00
C GLY A 184 -61.46 -16.29 -1.62
N ASP A 185 -61.75 -15.28 -0.81
CA ASP A 185 -62.37 -15.39 0.50
C ASP A 185 -63.38 -14.23 0.66
N THR A 186 -64.17 -14.26 1.71
CA THR A 186 -65.14 -13.22 2.10
C THR A 186 -64.50 -11.91 2.57
N ARG A 187 -63.17 -11.87 2.74
CA ARG A 187 -62.41 -10.68 3.15
C ARG A 187 -61.33 -10.36 2.12
N ASP A 188 -61.06 -9.06 1.96
CA ASP A 188 -60.00 -8.58 1.09
C ASP A 188 -58.64 -9.10 1.57
N LYS A 189 -57.86 -9.63 0.62
CA LYS A 189 -56.46 -9.96 0.83
C LYS A 189 -55.62 -8.85 0.21
N VAL A 190 -54.88 -8.13 1.05
CA VAL A 190 -54.05 -6.99 0.62
C VAL A 190 -52.60 -7.43 0.55
N ILE A 191 -51.96 -7.19 -0.59
CA ILE A 191 -50.50 -7.29 -0.73
C ILE A 191 -49.93 -5.95 -0.27
N PRO A 192 -49.13 -5.90 0.82
CA PRO A 192 -48.58 -4.63 1.30
C PRO A 192 -47.66 -3.98 0.26
N LYS A 193 -47.54 -2.65 0.33
CA LYS A 193 -46.56 -1.90 -0.47
C LYS A 193 -45.14 -2.42 -0.16
N GLY A 194 -44.31 -2.55 -1.19
CA GLY A 194 -42.93 -3.02 -1.04
C GLY A 194 -42.79 -4.54 -1.07
N TYR A 195 -43.80 -5.28 -1.52
CA TYR A 195 -43.67 -6.67 -1.95
C TYR A 195 -43.61 -6.72 -3.47
N TYR A 196 -42.60 -7.38 -4.02
CA TYR A 196 -42.48 -7.62 -5.46
C TYR A 196 -42.88 -9.07 -5.77
N LEU A 197 -43.69 -9.23 -6.82
CA LEU A 197 -43.94 -10.55 -7.42
C LEU A 197 -42.71 -10.90 -8.25
N ASP A 198 -41.76 -11.61 -7.65
CA ASP A 198 -40.65 -12.16 -8.44
C ASP A 198 -41.06 -13.47 -9.11
N GLY A 199 -40.64 -13.64 -10.36
CA GLY A 199 -40.80 -14.87 -11.14
C GLY A 199 -42.23 -15.25 -11.54
N THR A 200 -43.06 -15.64 -10.57
CA THR A 200 -44.37 -16.26 -10.81
C THR A 200 -45.49 -15.23 -10.60
N PRO A 201 -46.33 -14.96 -11.60
CA PRO A 201 -47.50 -14.10 -11.40
C PRO A 201 -48.41 -14.70 -10.34
N ILE A 202 -49.00 -13.85 -9.50
CA ILE A 202 -50.12 -14.29 -8.66
C ILE A 202 -51.28 -14.59 -9.60
N ASN A 203 -51.62 -15.86 -9.71
CA ASN A 203 -52.81 -16.30 -10.42
C ASN A 203 -53.96 -16.41 -9.41
N ILE A 204 -54.97 -15.58 -9.56
CA ILE A 204 -56.27 -15.81 -8.93
C ILE A 204 -57.03 -16.72 -9.89
N ALA A 205 -57.20 -17.98 -9.50
CA ALA A 205 -57.87 -18.96 -10.35
C ALA A 205 -59.29 -18.48 -10.70
N GLY A 206 -59.62 -18.50 -11.99
CA GLY A 206 -61.00 -18.27 -12.43
C GLY A 206 -61.90 -19.41 -11.93
N ALA A 207 -63.12 -19.07 -11.52
CA ALA A 207 -64.13 -20.05 -11.15
C ALA A 207 -65.12 -20.22 -12.31
N ALA A 208 -65.06 -21.34 -13.04
CA ALA A 208 -65.94 -21.60 -14.18
C ALA A 208 -67.44 -21.60 -13.79
N ASN A 209 -67.74 -21.90 -12.52
CA ASN A 209 -69.09 -21.87 -11.97
C ASN A 209 -69.53 -20.47 -11.50
N LEU A 210 -68.70 -19.43 -11.67
CA LEU A 210 -69.07 -18.04 -11.40
C LEU A 210 -69.93 -17.48 -12.55
N THR A 211 -71.11 -18.08 -12.70
CA THR A 211 -72.14 -17.69 -13.69
C THR A 211 -73.36 -17.16 -12.96
N ARG A 212 -74.23 -16.42 -13.67
CA ARG A 212 -75.45 -15.85 -13.07
C ARG A 212 -76.40 -16.94 -12.59
N GLU A 213 -76.43 -18.04 -13.33
CA GLU A 213 -77.31 -19.19 -13.13
C GLU A 213 -76.93 -20.00 -11.88
N ASN A 214 -75.70 -19.85 -11.38
CA ASN A 214 -75.23 -20.51 -10.15
C ASN A 214 -75.30 -19.59 -8.92
N ILE A 215 -75.66 -18.32 -9.10
CA ILE A 215 -75.74 -17.33 -8.03
C ILE A 215 -77.22 -17.01 -7.77
N ARG A 216 -77.62 -17.04 -6.50
CA ARG A 216 -78.99 -16.74 -6.08
C ARG A 216 -79.45 -15.37 -6.62
N GLU A 217 -80.71 -15.30 -7.05
CA GLU A 217 -81.33 -14.06 -7.51
C GLU A 217 -81.09 -12.90 -6.53
N GLY A 218 -80.60 -11.77 -7.06
CA GLY A 218 -80.31 -10.56 -6.28
C GLY A 218 -78.95 -10.54 -5.57
N VAL A 219 -78.19 -11.64 -5.55
CA VAL A 219 -76.82 -11.69 -4.99
C VAL A 219 -75.80 -11.34 -6.06
N THR A 220 -74.78 -10.55 -5.74
CA THR A 220 -73.67 -10.23 -6.65
C THR A 220 -72.33 -10.71 -6.08
N ILE A 221 -71.59 -11.52 -6.83
CA ILE A 221 -70.26 -12.04 -6.45
C ILE A 221 -69.27 -11.64 -7.55
N PHE A 222 -68.21 -10.91 -7.20
CA PHE A 222 -67.20 -10.39 -8.15
C PHE A 222 -67.80 -9.69 -9.40
N GLY A 223 -68.91 -8.97 -9.23
CA GLY A 223 -69.60 -8.25 -10.32
C GLY A 223 -70.60 -9.09 -11.13
N VAL A 224 -70.76 -10.39 -10.83
CA VAL A 224 -71.76 -11.25 -11.47
C VAL A 224 -73.03 -11.29 -10.60
N THR A 225 -74.14 -10.73 -11.11
CA THR A 225 -75.45 -10.72 -10.43
C THR A 225 -76.26 -11.97 -10.76
N GLY A 226 -76.71 -12.68 -9.73
CA GLY A 226 -77.42 -13.94 -9.85
C GLY A 226 -78.86 -13.84 -10.36
N ASN A 227 -79.31 -14.92 -11.00
CA ASN A 227 -80.69 -15.13 -11.44
C ASN A 227 -81.24 -16.53 -11.08
N TYR A 228 -80.56 -17.27 -10.19
CA TYR A 228 -81.03 -18.58 -9.74
C TYR A 228 -82.19 -18.44 -8.74
N THR A 229 -83.38 -18.93 -9.10
CA THR A 229 -84.60 -18.86 -8.27
C THR A 229 -84.85 -20.10 -7.41
N GLY A 230 -84.21 -21.24 -7.74
CA GLY A 230 -84.27 -22.47 -6.93
C GLY A 230 -85.60 -23.24 -6.99
N ASP A 231 -86.45 -22.91 -7.95
CA ASP A 231 -87.75 -23.55 -8.20
C ASP A 231 -87.67 -24.77 -9.13
#